data_AF-A0A962A8Y6-F1
#
_entry.id   AF-A0A962A8Y6-F1
#
_cell.length_a   1.000
_cell.length_b   1.000
_cell.length_c   1.000
_cell.angle_alpha   90.00
_cell.angle_beta   90.00
_cell.angle_gamma   90.00
#
_symmetry.space_group_name_H-M   'P 1'
#
loop_
_entity.id
_entity.type
_entity.pdbx_description
1 polymer ?
#
loop_
_entity_poly.entity_id
_entity_poly.type
_entity_poly.pdbx_seq_one_letter_code
_entity_poly.pdbx_strand_id
1 'polypeptide(L)'
;MSVQRLPIAFERKTALATLAYAAAIAALLAIGFGACATLWQSWTDYSSAAANLEHLRAHKALAGMHFTKQPPAGSAYIEGQTATVAGAALQQRIGAIVSEAGGAVVSSEIDLRAAGADNGRIALVVSCDLDQNALQRTLYEIEAGMPVLTMDRLTAQTAPGDEKSPAPRLRAQLAISGQWRAAQ
;
A
#
# COMPACT_ATOMS: atom_id res chain seq x y z
N MET A 1 75.37 -43.12 11.37
CA MET A 1 74.51 -42.30 12.25
C MET A 1 73.54 -41.54 11.38
N SER A 2 72.32 -42.05 11.23
CA SER A 2 71.31 -41.50 10.33
C SER A 2 70.11 -41.10 11.17
N VAL A 3 69.99 -39.80 11.47
CA VAL A 3 68.88 -39.25 12.25
C VAL A 3 67.69 -39.07 11.30
N GLN A 4 66.77 -40.03 11.33
CA GLN A 4 65.52 -39.97 10.57
C GLN A 4 64.51 -39.15 11.38
N ARG A 5 64.40 -37.85 11.08
CA ARG A 5 63.34 -37.00 11.63
C ARG A 5 62.07 -37.17 10.78
N LEU A 6 60.96 -37.54 11.44
CA LEU A 6 59.56 -37.09 11.29
C LEU A 6 58.57 -38.26 11.48
N PRO A 7 57.54 -38.06 12.33
CA PRO A 7 56.21 -37.92 11.75
C PRO A 7 55.30 -36.96 12.57
N ILE A 8 55.48 -35.65 12.46
CA ILE A 8 54.59 -34.64 13.10
C ILE A 8 53.49 -34.16 12.13
N ALA A 9 53.62 -34.46 10.83
CA ALA A 9 52.71 -33.96 9.79
C ALA A 9 51.39 -34.74 9.67
N PHE A 10 51.30 -35.95 10.24
CA PHE A 10 50.12 -36.81 10.12
C PHE A 10 48.99 -36.34 11.05
N GLU A 11 49.31 -35.97 12.30
CA GLU A 11 48.32 -35.52 13.28
C GLU A 11 47.65 -34.18 12.92
N ARG A 12 48.39 -33.25 12.28
CA ARG A 12 47.80 -31.98 11.82
C ARG A 12 46.74 -32.18 10.74
N LYS A 13 46.92 -33.16 9.85
CA LYS A 13 45.98 -33.42 8.75
C LYS A 13 44.70 -34.09 9.25
N THR A 14 44.81 -35.02 10.20
CA THR A 14 43.65 -35.64 10.84
C THR A 14 42.89 -34.66 11.72
N ALA A 15 43.59 -33.76 12.44
CA ALA A 15 42.96 -32.69 13.22
C ALA A 15 42.22 -31.66 12.34
N LEU A 16 42.77 -31.33 11.17
CA LEU A 16 42.09 -30.46 10.19
C LEU A 16 40.84 -31.14 9.62
N ALA A 17 40.88 -32.45 9.36
CA ALA A 17 39.74 -33.18 8.83
C ALA A 17 38.58 -33.29 9.84
N THR A 18 38.88 -33.52 11.13
CA THR A 18 37.85 -33.57 12.18
C THR A 18 37.23 -32.21 12.44
N LEU A 19 38.02 -31.13 12.41
CA LEU A 19 37.51 -29.76 12.49
C LEU A 19 36.60 -29.41 11.30
N ALA A 20 36.99 -29.81 10.08
CA ALA A 20 36.18 -29.59 8.89
C ALA A 20 34.83 -30.33 8.97
N TYR A 21 34.84 -31.58 9.46
CA TYR A 21 33.62 -32.36 9.61
C TYR A 21 32.70 -31.81 10.73
N ALA A 22 33.28 -31.40 11.86
CA ALA A 22 32.53 -30.74 12.93
C ALA A 22 31.90 -29.41 12.47
N ALA A 23 32.64 -28.61 11.69
CA ALA A 23 32.14 -27.38 11.09
C ALA A 23 30.99 -27.64 10.10
N ALA A 24 31.10 -28.69 9.28
CA ALA A 24 30.04 -29.07 8.34
C ALA A 24 28.76 -29.51 9.06
N ILE A 25 28.88 -30.29 10.13
CA ILE A 25 27.73 -30.70 10.98
C ILE A 25 27.11 -29.47 11.65
N ALA A 26 27.92 -28.57 12.22
CA ALA A 26 27.41 -27.36 12.86
C ALA A 26 26.67 -26.46 11.85
N ALA A 27 27.17 -26.33 10.62
CA ALA A 27 26.52 -25.59 9.55
C ALA A 27 25.17 -26.22 9.16
N LEU A 28 25.11 -27.55 9.02
CA LEU A 28 23.86 -28.28 8.74
C LEU A 28 22.83 -28.08 9.85
N LEU A 29 23.24 -28.15 11.12
CA LEU A 29 22.36 -27.90 12.26
C LEU A 29 21.86 -26.46 12.30
N ALA A 30 22.73 -25.48 12.00
CA ALA A 30 22.34 -24.07 11.93
C ALA A 30 21.29 -23.80 10.85
N ILE A 31 21.43 -24.41 9.67
CA ILE A 31 20.46 -24.30 8.57
C ILE A 31 19.12 -24.93 8.97
N GLY A 32 19.14 -26.12 9.58
CA GLY A 32 17.92 -26.79 10.06
C GLY A 32 17.20 -25.99 11.15
N PHE A 33 17.95 -25.43 12.10
CA PHE A 33 17.41 -24.57 13.15
C PHE A 33 16.81 -23.28 12.60
N GLY A 34 17.46 -22.65 11.61
CA GLY A 34 16.93 -21.48 10.91
C GLY A 34 15.59 -21.74 10.22
N ALA A 35 15.43 -22.90 9.58
CA ALA A 35 14.17 -23.29 8.95
C ALA A 35 13.03 -23.42 9.98
N CYS A 36 13.27 -24.02 11.15
CA CYS A 36 12.28 -24.07 12.23
C CYS A 36 11.96 -22.68 12.81
N ALA A 37 12.96 -21.81 12.96
CA ALA A 37 12.78 -20.47 13.49
C ALA A 37 11.93 -19.59 12.54
N THR A 38 12.16 -19.68 11.23
CA THR A 38 11.36 -18.94 10.23
C THR A 38 9.90 -19.37 10.20
N LEU A 39 9.63 -20.66 10.40
CA LEU A 39 8.25 -21.16 10.51
C LEU A 39 7.56 -20.61 11.77
N TRP A 40 8.27 -20.50 12.89
CA TRP A 40 7.71 -19.92 14.11
C TRP A 40 7.44 -18.42 13.97
N GLN A 41 8.34 -17.69 13.31
CA GLN A 41 8.21 -16.26 13.05
C GLN A 41 6.93 -15.94 12.26
N SER A 42 6.58 -16.80 11.30
CA SER A 42 5.37 -16.62 10.48
C SER A 42 4.09 -16.63 11.30
N TRP A 43 4.02 -17.39 12.40
CA TRP A 43 2.85 -17.43 13.29
C TRP A 43 2.70 -16.15 14.11
N THR A 44 3.80 -15.54 14.53
CA THR A 44 3.81 -14.23 15.21
C THR A 44 3.36 -13.10 14.28
N ASP A 45 3.71 -13.15 12.99
CA ASP A 45 3.31 -12.15 12.00
C ASP A 45 1.79 -12.17 11.73
N TYR A 46 1.15 -13.35 11.76
CA TYR A 46 -0.31 -13.44 11.66
C TYR A 46 -1.03 -12.82 12.87
N SER A 47 -0.45 -12.98 14.07
CA SER A 47 -1.06 -12.44 15.30
C SER A 47 -1.03 -10.91 15.38
N SER A 48 0.03 -10.29 14.83
CA SER A 48 0.15 -8.83 14.77
C SER A 48 -0.82 -8.21 13.76
N ALA A 49 -1.06 -8.88 12.63
CA ALA A 49 -2.07 -8.47 11.66
C ALA A 49 -3.49 -8.52 12.25
N ALA A 50 -3.81 -9.56 13.02
CA ALA A 50 -5.10 -9.67 13.71
C ALA A 50 -5.30 -8.57 14.77
N ALA A 51 -4.26 -8.26 15.55
CA ALA A 51 -4.30 -7.19 16.54
C ALA A 51 -4.48 -5.80 15.90
N ASN A 52 -3.85 -5.55 14.75
CA ASN A 52 -4.03 -4.29 14.00
C ASN A 52 -5.46 -4.16 13.45
N LEU A 53 -6.05 -5.24 12.96
CA LEU A 53 -7.45 -5.25 12.50
C LEU A 53 -8.44 -4.98 13.65
N GLU A 54 -8.15 -5.49 14.85
CA GLU A 54 -9.01 -5.28 16.01
C GLU A 54 -9.00 -3.82 16.47
N HIS A 55 -7.84 -3.15 16.47
CA HIS A 55 -7.76 -1.71 16.72
C HIS A 55 -8.55 -0.92 15.68
N LEU A 56 -8.47 -1.27 14.39
CA LEU A 56 -9.23 -0.61 13.34
C LEU A 56 -10.75 -0.81 13.49
N ARG A 57 -11.20 -2.00 13.94
CA ARG A 57 -12.61 -2.27 14.26
C ARG A 57 -13.09 -1.46 15.46
N ALA A 58 -12.30 -1.37 16.51
CA ALA A 58 -12.61 -0.57 17.69
C ALA A 58 -12.78 0.92 17.33
N HIS A 59 -11.90 1.46 16.47
CA HIS A 59 -12.04 2.82 15.94
C HIS A 59 -13.25 2.97 14.99
N LYS A 60 -13.57 1.96 14.18
CA LYS A 60 -14.75 1.96 13.30
C LYS A 60 -16.07 1.89 14.07
N ALA A 61 -16.11 1.22 15.22
CA ALA A 61 -17.29 1.17 16.09
C ALA A 61 -17.60 2.54 16.74
N LEU A 62 -16.56 3.35 17.02
CA LEU A 62 -16.70 4.74 17.47
C LEU A 62 -17.08 5.70 16.33
N ALA A 63 -16.82 5.33 15.08
CA ALA A 63 -17.30 6.04 13.89
C ALA A 63 -18.77 5.71 13.54
N GLY A 64 -19.59 5.36 14.53
CA GLY A 64 -21.04 5.21 14.45
C GLY A 64 -21.77 6.54 14.23
N MET A 65 -21.29 7.36 13.30
CA MET A 65 -22.03 8.49 12.78
C MET A 65 -23.08 7.92 11.84
N HIS A 66 -24.33 7.89 12.32
CA HIS A 66 -25.49 7.49 11.52
C HIS A 66 -25.57 8.37 10.26
N PHE A 67 -25.10 7.85 9.13
CA PHE A 67 -25.39 8.40 7.82
C PHE A 67 -26.56 7.62 7.24
N THR A 68 -27.75 8.20 7.35
CA THR A 68 -28.89 7.78 6.56
C THR A 68 -28.57 8.09 5.11
N LYS A 69 -28.33 7.07 4.28
CA LYS A 69 -28.31 7.29 2.84
C LYS A 69 -28.85 6.05 2.14
N GLN A 70 -30.11 6.17 1.74
CA GLN A 70 -30.63 5.61 0.49
C GLN A 70 -29.46 5.36 -0.49
N PRO A 71 -29.33 4.16 -1.10
CA PRO A 71 -28.29 3.94 -2.11
C PRO A 71 -28.35 5.09 -3.14
N PRO A 72 -27.22 5.79 -3.39
CA PRO A 72 -27.23 6.92 -4.30
C PRO A 72 -27.73 6.47 -5.66
N ALA A 73 -28.86 7.03 -6.11
CA ALA A 73 -29.40 6.80 -7.44
C ALA A 73 -28.46 7.47 -8.45
N GLY A 74 -27.79 6.67 -9.29
CA GLY A 74 -26.87 7.15 -10.32
C GLY A 74 -26.31 6.01 -11.16
N SER A 75 -25.80 6.32 -12.36
CA SER A 75 -25.10 5.35 -13.19
C SER A 75 -23.80 4.91 -12.51
N ALA A 76 -23.51 3.61 -12.52
CA ALA A 76 -22.25 3.06 -11.99
C ALA A 76 -21.03 3.48 -12.83
N TYR A 77 -21.26 4.07 -14.00
CA TYR A 77 -20.24 4.44 -14.97
C TYR A 77 -20.07 5.95 -15.00
N ILE A 78 -18.84 6.39 -15.30
CA ILE A 78 -18.58 7.78 -15.64
C ILE A 78 -19.29 8.06 -16.97
N GLU A 79 -20.10 9.11 -17.00
CA GLU A 79 -20.84 9.52 -18.19
C GLU A 79 -20.05 10.55 -19.00
N GLY A 80 -20.11 10.43 -20.33
CA GLY A 80 -19.53 11.40 -21.24
C GLY A 80 -19.64 10.91 -22.67
N GLN A 81 -19.87 11.84 -23.61
CA GLN A 81 -19.92 11.52 -25.05
C GLN A 81 -18.59 10.99 -25.58
N THR A 82 -17.47 11.39 -24.96
CA THR A 82 -16.13 10.91 -25.27
C THR A 82 -15.32 10.70 -23.99
N ALA A 83 -14.28 9.86 -24.06
CA ALA A 83 -13.38 9.59 -22.93
C ALA A 83 -12.76 10.87 -22.34
N THR A 84 -12.46 11.88 -23.19
CA THR A 84 -11.93 13.17 -22.74
C THR A 84 -12.95 13.96 -21.93
N VAL A 85 -14.23 13.96 -22.34
CA VAL A 85 -15.31 14.63 -21.60
C VAL A 85 -15.56 13.95 -20.26
N ALA A 86 -15.57 12.61 -20.25
CA ALA A 86 -15.70 11.82 -19.03
C ALA A 86 -14.52 12.02 -18.07
N GLY A 87 -13.29 12.11 -18.59
CA GLY A 87 -12.09 12.41 -17.80
C GLY A 87 -12.14 13.81 -17.18
N ALA A 88 -12.57 14.82 -17.94
CA ALA A 88 -12.76 16.17 -17.42
C ALA A 88 -13.84 16.23 -16.33
N ALA A 89 -14.97 15.53 -16.52
CA ALA A 89 -16.03 15.43 -15.52
C ALA A 89 -15.54 14.74 -14.24
N LEU A 90 -14.74 13.67 -14.36
CA LEU A 90 -14.11 13.01 -13.22
C LEU A 90 -13.18 13.97 -12.46
N GLN A 91 -12.32 14.70 -13.18
CA GLN A 91 -11.41 15.67 -12.56
C GLN A 91 -12.16 16.78 -11.82
N GLN A 92 -13.24 17.32 -12.42
CA GLN A 92 -14.08 18.33 -11.77
C GLN A 92 -14.74 17.79 -10.51
N ARG A 93 -15.27 16.56 -10.56
CA ARG A 93 -15.93 15.93 -9.41
C ARG A 93 -14.96 15.68 -8.25
N ILE A 94 -13.79 15.11 -8.53
CA ILE A 94 -12.77 14.87 -7.49
C ILE A 94 -12.27 16.20 -6.92
N GLY A 95 -12.06 17.21 -7.76
CA GLY A 95 -11.70 18.55 -7.31
C GLY A 95 -12.75 19.17 -6.37
N ALA A 96 -14.04 19.00 -6.67
CA ALA A 96 -15.14 19.46 -5.82
C ALA A 96 -15.15 18.74 -4.47
N ILE A 97 -15.04 17.41 -4.44
CA ILE A 97 -15.00 16.61 -3.20
C ILE A 97 -13.83 17.05 -2.31
N VAL A 98 -12.63 17.19 -2.89
CA VAL A 98 -11.44 17.64 -2.16
C VAL A 98 -11.63 19.05 -1.60
N SER A 99 -12.22 19.96 -2.37
CA SER A 99 -12.50 21.33 -1.93
C SER A 99 -13.58 21.39 -0.84
N GLU A 100 -14.62 20.57 -0.93
CA GLU A 100 -15.69 20.47 0.08
C GLU A 100 -15.17 19.90 1.40
N ALA A 101 -14.21 18.97 1.34
CA ALA A 101 -13.51 18.45 2.51
C ALA A 101 -12.53 19.45 3.15
N GLY A 102 -12.30 20.64 2.55
CA GLY A 102 -11.37 21.66 3.05
C GLY A 102 -9.92 21.48 2.60
N GLY A 103 -9.70 20.65 1.58
CA GLY A 103 -8.41 20.39 0.96
C GLY A 103 -8.05 21.31 -0.20
N ALA A 104 -6.78 21.33 -0.57
CA ALA A 104 -6.28 22.05 -1.76
C ALA A 104 -5.70 21.07 -2.78
N VAL A 105 -6.13 21.15 -4.04
CA VAL A 105 -5.55 20.36 -5.13
C VAL A 105 -4.22 21.00 -5.56
N VAL A 106 -3.13 20.23 -5.49
CA VAL A 106 -1.78 20.66 -5.91
C VAL A 106 -1.55 20.35 -7.39
N SER A 107 -1.96 19.16 -7.83
CA SER A 107 -1.84 18.72 -9.22
C SER A 107 -2.90 17.67 -9.54
N SER A 108 -3.30 17.60 -10.81
CA SER A 108 -4.21 16.59 -11.33
C SER A 108 -3.81 16.20 -12.75
N GLU A 109 -3.62 14.91 -12.99
CA GLU A 109 -3.26 14.35 -14.28
C GLU A 109 -4.25 13.26 -14.68
N ILE A 110 -4.88 13.40 -15.85
CA ILE A 110 -5.78 12.39 -16.40
C ILE A 110 -4.97 11.49 -17.34
N ASP A 111 -5.03 10.18 -17.12
CA ASP A 111 -4.51 9.19 -18.05
C ASP A 111 -5.63 8.65 -18.96
N LEU A 112 -5.66 9.18 -20.18
CA LEU A 112 -6.60 8.76 -21.23
C LEU A 112 -6.09 7.57 -22.06
N ARG A 113 -4.83 7.14 -21.90
CA ARG A 113 -4.29 5.98 -22.64
C ARG A 113 -4.96 4.68 -22.16
N ALA A 114 -5.24 4.60 -20.87
CA ALA A 114 -6.03 3.52 -20.28
C ALA A 114 -7.43 3.40 -20.88
N ALA A 115 -8.05 4.52 -21.29
CA ALA A 115 -9.42 4.51 -21.81
C ALA A 115 -9.54 3.77 -23.16
N GLY A 116 -8.50 3.85 -23.99
CA GLY A 116 -8.42 3.13 -25.27
C GLY A 116 -7.91 1.69 -25.15
N ALA A 117 -7.08 1.40 -24.14
CA ALA A 117 -6.45 0.08 -23.98
C ALA A 117 -7.23 -0.88 -23.06
N ASP A 118 -7.87 -0.36 -22.01
CA ASP A 118 -8.52 -1.14 -20.93
C ASP A 118 -10.06 -1.04 -20.99
N ASN A 119 -10.63 -1.17 -22.20
CA ASN A 119 -12.07 -1.33 -22.39
C ASN A 119 -12.93 -0.19 -21.82
N GLY A 120 -12.44 1.06 -21.88
CA GLY A 120 -13.14 2.24 -21.36
C GLY A 120 -12.78 2.65 -19.92
N ARG A 121 -11.70 2.13 -19.34
CA ARG A 121 -11.22 2.58 -18.01
C ARG A 121 -10.53 3.94 -18.09
N ILE A 122 -11.02 4.92 -17.35
CA ILE A 122 -10.36 6.23 -17.20
C ILE A 122 -9.64 6.26 -15.85
N ALA A 123 -8.38 6.68 -15.86
CA ALA A 123 -7.59 6.87 -14.64
C ALA A 123 -7.24 8.34 -14.44
N LEU A 124 -7.19 8.76 -13.17
CA LEU A 124 -6.89 10.12 -12.73
C LEU A 124 -5.95 10.03 -11.53
N VAL A 125 -4.83 10.75 -11.60
CA VAL A 125 -3.90 10.93 -10.49
C VAL A 125 -4.04 12.34 -9.95
N VAL A 126 -4.37 12.49 -8.68
CA VAL A 126 -4.54 13.79 -8.01
C VAL A 126 -3.61 13.87 -6.81
N SER A 127 -2.84 14.94 -6.73
CA SER A 127 -2.07 15.33 -5.56
C SER A 127 -2.80 16.47 -4.85
N CYS A 128 -3.05 16.33 -3.55
CA CYS A 128 -3.79 17.30 -2.76
C CYS A 128 -3.24 17.42 -1.34
N ASP A 129 -3.39 18.60 -0.75
CA ASP A 129 -3.02 18.89 0.63
C ASP A 129 -4.27 18.99 1.48
N LEU A 130 -4.39 18.11 2.47
CA LEU A 130 -5.57 17.91 3.31
C LEU A 130 -5.12 17.73 4.77
N ASP A 131 -5.98 17.99 5.74
CA ASP A 131 -5.77 17.42 7.07
C ASP A 131 -6.16 15.93 7.12
N GLN A 132 -5.84 15.24 8.21
CA GLN A 132 -6.11 13.81 8.37
C GLN A 132 -7.61 13.47 8.32
N ASN A 133 -8.48 14.32 8.88
CA ASN A 133 -9.92 14.08 8.91
C ASN A 133 -10.55 14.30 7.53
N ALA A 134 -10.12 15.37 6.85
CA ALA A 134 -10.49 15.71 5.49
C ALA A 134 -10.09 14.62 4.50
N LEU A 135 -8.89 14.03 4.65
CA LEU A 135 -8.47 12.89 3.84
C LEU A 135 -9.44 11.72 4.01
N GLN A 136 -9.73 11.31 5.24
CA GLN A 136 -10.62 10.18 5.50
C GLN A 136 -12.03 10.42 4.94
N ARG A 137 -12.56 11.64 5.08
CA ARG A 137 -13.85 12.02 4.51
C ARG A 137 -13.84 11.97 2.99
N THR A 138 -12.80 12.49 2.36
CA THR A 138 -12.62 12.47 0.90
C THR A 138 -12.59 11.03 0.37
N LEU A 139 -11.80 10.15 0.99
CA LEU A 139 -11.73 8.74 0.58
C LEU A 139 -13.10 8.07 0.68
N TYR A 140 -13.84 8.33 1.77
CA TYR A 140 -15.16 7.78 1.97
C TYR A 140 -16.16 8.29 0.92
N GLU A 141 -16.17 9.58 0.61
CA GLU A 141 -17.07 10.15 -0.41
C GLU A 141 -16.77 9.64 -1.83
N ILE A 142 -15.50 9.36 -2.12
CA ILE A 142 -15.08 8.76 -3.38
C ILE A 142 -15.53 7.29 -3.47
N GLU A 143 -15.33 6.48 -2.42
CA GLU A 143 -15.67 5.05 -2.42
C GLU A 143 -17.18 4.78 -2.27
N ALA A 144 -17.89 5.58 -1.49
CA ALA A 144 -19.32 5.41 -1.23
C ALA A 144 -20.22 6.18 -2.22
N GLY A 145 -19.63 7.03 -3.07
CA GLY A 145 -20.35 7.83 -4.06
C GLY A 145 -20.62 7.11 -5.37
N MET A 146 -21.48 7.71 -6.21
CA MET A 146 -21.70 7.30 -7.60
C MET A 146 -21.22 8.40 -8.55
N PRO A 147 -20.56 8.09 -9.68
CA PRO A 147 -20.21 6.76 -10.20
C PRO A 147 -19.22 5.97 -9.34
N VAL A 148 -19.18 4.64 -9.54
CA VAL A 148 -18.30 3.72 -8.82
C VAL A 148 -16.87 3.97 -9.26
N LEU A 149 -16.06 4.44 -8.32
CA LEU A 149 -14.64 4.72 -8.52
C LEU A 149 -13.82 3.75 -7.66
N THR A 150 -12.70 3.30 -8.21
CA THR A 150 -11.73 2.43 -7.53
C THR A 150 -10.48 3.24 -7.23
N MET A 151 -9.93 3.03 -6.05
CA MET A 151 -8.68 3.66 -5.65
C MET A 151 -7.54 2.68 -5.87
N ASP A 152 -6.73 2.95 -6.88
CA ASP A 152 -5.63 2.07 -7.28
C ASP A 152 -4.40 2.26 -6.40
N ARG A 153 -4.17 3.48 -5.92
CA ARG A 153 -3.05 3.84 -5.07
C ARG A 153 -3.35 5.06 -4.21
N LEU A 154 -2.94 5.02 -2.95
CA LEU A 154 -2.93 6.16 -2.05
C LEU A 154 -1.54 6.22 -1.41
N THR A 155 -0.90 7.37 -1.51
CA THR A 155 0.27 7.70 -0.68
C THR A 155 -0.03 8.98 0.08
N ALA A 156 0.29 9.02 1.37
CA ALA A 156 0.14 10.20 2.21
C ALA A 156 1.46 10.46 2.92
N GLN A 157 1.92 11.69 2.85
CA GLN A 157 3.14 12.16 3.50
C GLN A 157 2.87 13.51 4.15
N THR A 158 3.65 13.90 5.15
CA THR A 158 3.53 15.24 5.73
C THR A 158 3.83 16.28 4.66
N ALA A 159 2.99 17.31 4.55
CA ALA A 159 3.18 18.40 3.63
C ALA A 159 4.51 19.12 3.96
N PRO A 160 5.32 19.45 2.95
CA PRO A 160 6.60 20.11 3.18
C PRO A 160 6.38 21.46 3.87
N GLY A 161 7.09 21.69 4.97
CA GLY A 161 6.97 22.90 5.78
C GLY A 161 6.06 22.78 7.01
N ASP A 162 5.33 21.68 7.16
CA ASP A 162 4.36 21.48 8.27
C ASP A 162 4.83 20.45 9.31
N GLU A 163 6.09 20.00 9.23
CA GLU A 163 6.67 18.91 10.05
C GLU A 163 6.69 19.21 11.55
N LYS A 164 6.63 20.48 11.94
CA LYS A 164 6.65 20.94 13.34
C LYS A 164 5.28 21.41 13.83
N SER A 165 4.25 21.35 13.00
CA SER A 165 2.90 21.77 13.38
C SER A 165 2.22 20.72 14.27
N PRO A 166 1.46 21.13 15.29
CA PRO A 166 0.69 20.21 16.15
C PRO A 166 -0.43 19.48 15.40
N ALA A 167 -0.83 19.98 14.23
CA ALA A 167 -1.76 19.34 13.30
C ALA A 167 -1.20 19.46 11.87
N PRO A 168 -0.23 18.60 11.49
CA PRO A 168 0.45 18.72 10.20
C PRO A 168 -0.52 18.40 9.06
N ARG A 169 -0.53 19.24 8.01
CA ARG A 169 -1.21 18.90 6.77
C ARG A 169 -0.52 17.72 6.09
N LEU A 170 -1.32 16.88 5.45
CA LEU A 170 -0.86 15.74 4.67
C LEU A 170 -0.94 16.08 3.19
N ARG A 171 0.15 15.84 2.48
CA ARG A 171 0.15 15.77 1.02
C ARG A 171 -0.19 14.34 0.60
N ALA A 172 -1.41 14.17 0.10
CA ALA A 172 -1.91 12.90 -0.41
C ALA A 172 -1.81 12.85 -1.93
N GLN A 173 -1.33 11.74 -2.48
CA GLN A 173 -1.41 11.42 -3.89
C GLN A 173 -2.34 10.22 -4.08
N LEU A 174 -3.40 10.44 -4.85
CA LEU A 174 -4.52 9.55 -5.07
C LEU A 174 -4.51 9.13 -6.53
N ALA A 175 -4.42 7.83 -6.82
CA ALA A 175 -4.69 7.27 -8.13
C ALA A 175 -6.08 6.64 -8.11
N ILE A 176 -6.97 7.17 -8.94
CA ILE A 176 -8.39 6.83 -8.98
C ILE A 176 -8.72 6.37 -10.39
N SER A 177 -9.39 5.24 -10.53
CA SER A 177 -9.90 4.77 -11.82
C SER A 177 -11.39 4.51 -11.79
N GLY A 178 -12.03 4.66 -12.93
CA GLY A 178 -13.44 4.37 -13.10
C GLY A 178 -13.73 3.85 -14.50
N GLN A 179 -14.84 3.13 -14.62
CA GLN A 179 -15.30 2.63 -15.91
C GLN A 179 -16.14 3.71 -16.59
N TRP A 180 -15.75 4.10 -17.80
CA TRP A 180 -16.52 4.98 -18.67
C TRP A 180 -17.31 4.17 -19.68
N ARG A 181 -18.56 4.60 -19.91
CA ARG A 181 -19.38 4.12 -21.03
C ARG A 181 -19.89 5.34 -21.78
N ALA A 182 -19.81 5.27 -23.11
CA ALA A 182 -20.47 6.25 -23.96
C ALA A 182 -21.99 6.20 -23.67
N ALA A 183 -22.58 7.34 -23.33
CA ALA A 183 -24.03 7.49 -23.29
C ALA A 183 -24.54 7.27 -24.72
N GLN A 184 -25.36 6.23 -24.92
CA GLN A 184 -26.01 5.93 -26.20
C GLN A 184 -27.14 6.92 -26.46
#